data_AF-A0A8J2HNI3-F1
#
_entry.id   AF-A0A8J2HNI3-F1
#
_cell.length_a   1.000
_cell.length_b   1.000
_cell.length_c   1.000
_cell.angle_alpha   90.00
_cell.angle_beta   90.00
_cell.angle_gamma   90.00
#
_symmetry.space_group_name_H-M   'P 1'
#
loop_
_entity.id
_entity.type
_entity.pdbx_description
1 polymer ?
#
loop_
_entity_poly.entity_id
_entity_poly.type
_entity_poly.pdbx_seq_one_letter_code
_entity_poly.pdbx_strand_id
1 'polypeptide(L)'
;MKGTFDGVVEYSCLGDWFVGKNHFFAVANTKESRKDEKYRCFLKNREDDLYIGVSITAECNTLNTVEKSPERLHITPVKAEVVIPGCRLPQNMSGDWINTANNDADVFINETHIIEEWHPDEGRYRRTIYVCQEQRDSRIMMARLTVDGCQKDYVCFDFIPRHHNIIRFRKGLAVIKNNFHTVCSWVQFPGQIKWKYDLLLAKYPVPVRCPVAGKFAFKQAGDILFETRILGGVTLAPRPNTYCKANISDFSVCDSDQKEIAIDETYCLSVDHLGRPVDIYSDPDYQMKCIGYYKENLKSYLITFDELDPYSKYRCWVYQRAELNRILMSQAVGPYCSVNQTVKSWNWTEGAAVAIDMTEYERERDQCPMFFDDGTNPWLLSESHIRIFRFGSSAVCNTPSILLFVALLLTIFK
;
A
#
# COMPACT_ATOMS: atom_id res chain seq x y z
N MET A 1 25.95 -18.81 -38.70
CA MET A 1 25.11 -20.03 -38.64
C MET A 1 23.97 -19.88 -39.64
N LYS A 2 24.09 -20.45 -40.84
CA LYS A 2 23.01 -20.54 -41.84
C LYS A 2 22.84 -22.04 -42.10
N GLY A 3 21.74 -22.63 -41.67
CA GLY A 3 21.42 -24.05 -41.90
C GLY A 3 21.08 -24.89 -40.67
N THR A 4 21.07 -24.34 -39.45
CA THR A 4 20.53 -25.06 -38.29
C THR A 4 19.00 -24.96 -38.31
N PHE A 5 18.35 -26.09 -38.54
CA PHE A 5 16.91 -26.23 -38.38
C PHE A 5 16.67 -26.47 -36.89
N ASP A 6 16.03 -25.51 -36.20
CA ASP A 6 15.61 -25.70 -34.80
C ASP A 6 14.45 -26.69 -34.78
N GLY A 7 14.79 -27.98 -34.76
CA GLY A 7 13.85 -29.07 -34.59
C GLY A 7 13.36 -29.15 -33.14
N VAL A 8 12.10 -29.54 -32.95
CA VAL A 8 11.55 -29.77 -31.61
C VAL A 8 12.28 -30.94 -30.96
N VAL A 9 13.07 -30.65 -29.92
CA VAL A 9 13.81 -31.64 -29.12
C VAL A 9 12.92 -32.16 -27.99
N GLU A 10 12.83 -33.49 -27.84
CA GLU A 10 12.01 -34.14 -26.81
C GLU A 10 12.89 -35.02 -25.93
N TYR A 11 13.04 -34.62 -24.67
CA TYR A 11 13.82 -35.32 -23.66
C TYR A 11 12.93 -36.22 -22.80
N SER A 12 13.39 -37.45 -22.56
CA SER A 12 12.81 -38.38 -21.59
C SER A 12 13.74 -38.52 -20.39
N CYS A 13 13.22 -38.36 -19.17
CA CYS A 13 14.00 -38.49 -17.95
C CYS A 13 14.33 -39.96 -17.66
N LEU A 14 15.62 -40.26 -17.47
CA LEU A 14 16.11 -41.59 -17.11
C LEU A 14 16.29 -41.76 -15.60
N GLY A 15 16.61 -40.68 -14.89
CA GLY A 15 16.78 -40.67 -13.44
C GLY A 15 17.36 -39.36 -12.93
N ASP A 16 17.32 -39.16 -11.62
CA ASP A 16 17.77 -37.93 -10.98
C ASP A 16 18.43 -38.19 -9.61
N TRP A 17 19.31 -37.30 -9.19
CA TRP A 17 19.98 -37.34 -7.88
C TRP A 17 20.40 -35.93 -7.42
N PHE A 18 20.65 -35.80 -6.12
CA PHE A 18 21.06 -34.53 -5.51
C PHE A 18 22.50 -34.60 -5.03
N VAL A 19 23.25 -33.53 -5.27
CA VAL A 19 24.60 -33.31 -4.71
C VAL A 19 24.62 -31.93 -4.07
N GLY A 20 24.49 -31.89 -2.74
CA GLY A 20 24.38 -30.62 -2.01
C GLY A 20 23.13 -29.84 -2.40
N LYS A 21 23.30 -28.64 -2.97
CA LYS A 21 22.21 -27.77 -3.47
C LYS A 21 21.82 -28.05 -4.92
N ASN A 22 22.61 -28.84 -5.62
CA ASN A 22 22.47 -29.10 -7.05
C ASN A 22 21.63 -30.36 -7.28
N HIS A 23 20.69 -30.26 -8.20
CA HIS A 23 19.86 -31.36 -8.69
C HIS A 23 20.32 -31.75 -10.09
N PHE A 24 20.80 -32.96 -10.22
CA PHE A 24 21.23 -33.53 -11.50
C PHE A 24 20.17 -34.49 -12.00
N PHE A 25 19.88 -34.45 -13.29
CA PHE A 25 19.00 -35.42 -13.92
C PHE A 25 19.52 -35.80 -15.29
N ALA A 26 19.53 -37.10 -15.55
CA ALA A 26 19.96 -37.68 -16.81
C ALA A 26 18.75 -37.80 -17.74
N VAL A 27 18.91 -37.33 -18.97
CA VAL A 27 17.86 -37.30 -19.98
C VAL A 27 18.31 -37.95 -21.28
N ALA A 28 17.37 -38.56 -21.99
CA ALA A 28 17.57 -39.11 -23.33
C ALA A 28 16.71 -38.34 -24.33
N ASN A 29 17.34 -37.77 -25.35
CA ASN A 29 16.65 -37.22 -26.50
C ASN A 29 16.04 -38.37 -27.32
N THR A 30 14.72 -38.41 -27.41
CA THR A 30 13.98 -39.50 -28.06
C THR A 30 14.07 -39.43 -29.59
N LYS A 31 14.34 -38.25 -30.14
CA LYS A 31 14.42 -38.01 -31.60
C LYS A 31 15.83 -38.12 -32.15
N GLU A 32 16.85 -38.18 -31.30
CA GLU A 32 18.24 -38.31 -31.74
C GLU A 32 18.64 -39.78 -31.92
N SER A 33 19.20 -40.07 -33.09
CA SER A 33 19.63 -41.41 -33.48
C SER A 33 21.08 -41.69 -33.06
N ARG A 34 21.91 -40.65 -32.98
CA ARG A 34 23.33 -40.75 -32.59
C ARG A 34 23.46 -40.99 -31.11
N LYS A 35 24.06 -42.12 -30.72
CA LYS A 35 24.19 -42.53 -29.31
C LYS A 35 24.92 -41.50 -28.44
N ASP A 36 25.89 -40.78 -29.00
CA ASP A 36 26.74 -39.84 -28.26
C ASP A 36 26.03 -38.51 -27.98
N GLU A 37 25.06 -38.13 -28.83
CA GLU A 37 24.24 -36.92 -28.70
C GLU A 37 22.88 -37.22 -28.06
N LYS A 38 22.50 -38.50 -27.98
CA LYS A 38 21.23 -38.97 -27.42
C LYS A 38 21.13 -38.70 -25.91
N TYR A 39 22.22 -38.91 -25.16
CA TYR A 39 22.19 -38.79 -23.71
C TYR A 39 22.81 -37.47 -23.25
N ARG A 40 22.13 -36.79 -22.34
CA ARG A 40 22.60 -35.55 -21.73
C ARG A 40 22.30 -35.51 -20.25
N CYS A 41 23.11 -34.74 -19.53
CA CYS A 41 22.89 -34.46 -18.13
C CYS A 41 22.43 -33.02 -18.00
N PHE A 42 21.41 -32.80 -17.19
CA PHE A 42 20.93 -31.48 -16.87
C PHE A 42 21.26 -31.21 -15.40
N LEU A 43 21.60 -29.95 -15.12
CA LEU A 43 21.90 -29.44 -13.80
C LEU A 43 20.93 -28.30 -13.49
N LYS A 44 20.19 -28.44 -12.40
CA LYS A 44 19.37 -27.39 -11.83
C LYS A 44 19.90 -27.03 -10.44
N ASN A 45 19.97 -25.74 -10.13
CA ASN A 45 20.25 -25.29 -8.77
C ASN A 45 18.92 -25.12 -8.02
N ARG A 46 18.88 -25.46 -6.73
CA ARG A 46 17.69 -25.20 -5.90
C ARG A 46 17.37 -23.70 -5.78
N GLU A 47 18.41 -22.85 -5.85
CA GLU A 47 18.26 -21.40 -5.71
C GLU A 47 17.86 -20.72 -7.03
N ASP A 48 18.33 -21.23 -8.17
CA ASP A 48 18.04 -20.74 -9.52
C ASP A 48 17.13 -21.72 -10.27
N ASP A 49 15.85 -21.39 -10.35
CA ASP A 49 14.81 -22.21 -10.97
C ASP A 49 14.53 -21.87 -12.43
N LEU A 50 15.04 -20.75 -12.93
CA LEU A 50 14.82 -20.26 -14.30
C LEU A 50 15.86 -20.81 -15.27
N TYR A 51 17.06 -21.16 -14.80
CA TYR A 51 18.11 -21.68 -15.66
C TYR A 51 18.45 -23.14 -15.36
N ILE A 52 18.67 -23.90 -16.45
CA ILE A 52 19.23 -25.25 -16.40
C ILE A 52 20.53 -25.26 -17.18
N GLY A 53 21.56 -25.87 -16.59
CA GLY A 53 22.79 -26.18 -17.29
C GLY A 53 22.68 -27.51 -18.02
N VAL A 54 23.14 -27.57 -19.26
CA VAL A 54 23.11 -28.78 -20.11
C VAL A 54 24.52 -29.16 -20.53
N SER A 55 24.84 -30.47 -20.46
CA SER A 55 26.11 -31.01 -20.92
C SER A 55 26.11 -31.28 -22.43
N ILE A 56 27.25 -31.06 -23.10
CA ILE A 56 27.43 -31.40 -24.54
C ILE A 56 27.71 -32.89 -24.74
N THR A 57 28.06 -33.61 -23.69
CA THR A 57 28.31 -35.06 -23.71
C THR A 57 27.40 -35.76 -22.70
N ALA A 58 27.36 -37.09 -22.72
CA ALA A 58 26.64 -37.90 -21.73
C ALA A 58 27.25 -37.81 -20.30
N GLU A 59 28.30 -37.02 -20.09
CA GLU A 59 29.04 -36.94 -18.84
C GLU A 59 28.53 -35.79 -17.95
N CYS A 60 27.99 -36.15 -16.79
CA CYS A 60 27.47 -35.17 -15.83
C CYS A 60 28.58 -34.45 -15.05
N ASN A 61 29.81 -34.99 -15.04
CA ASN A 61 30.95 -34.42 -14.32
C ASN A 61 31.39 -33.06 -14.87
N THR A 62 30.97 -32.72 -16.10
CA THR A 62 31.25 -31.42 -16.73
C THR A 62 30.41 -30.28 -16.14
N LEU A 63 29.31 -30.62 -15.44
CA LEU A 63 28.37 -29.66 -14.89
C LEU A 63 28.67 -29.37 -13.42
N ASN A 64 29.40 -28.28 -13.18
CA ASN A 64 29.70 -27.82 -11.81
C ASN A 64 28.65 -26.82 -11.30
N THR A 65 28.33 -25.81 -12.11
CA THR A 65 27.31 -24.79 -11.82
C THR A 65 26.52 -24.46 -13.09
N VAL A 66 25.30 -23.95 -12.93
CA VAL A 66 24.42 -23.55 -14.05
C VAL A 66 25.04 -22.41 -14.88
N GLU A 67 25.86 -21.55 -14.28
CA GLU A 67 26.54 -20.46 -14.99
C GLU A 67 27.74 -20.92 -15.81
N LYS A 68 28.43 -21.97 -15.35
CA LYS A 68 29.61 -22.54 -16.02
C LYS A 68 29.27 -23.73 -16.90
N SER A 69 27.98 -24.02 -17.10
CA SER A 69 27.56 -25.11 -17.96
C SER A 69 27.86 -24.76 -19.43
N PRO A 70 28.22 -25.75 -20.25
CA PRO A 70 28.50 -25.52 -21.66
C PRO A 70 27.33 -24.91 -22.43
N GLU A 71 26.11 -25.35 -22.12
CA GLU A 71 24.87 -24.79 -22.62
C GLU A 71 23.98 -24.39 -21.44
N ARG A 72 23.28 -23.26 -21.57
CA ARG A 72 22.38 -22.74 -20.54
C ARG A 72 21.00 -22.51 -21.15
N LEU A 73 20.03 -23.27 -20.68
CA LEU A 73 18.64 -23.14 -21.10
C LEU A 73 17.87 -22.24 -20.13
N HIS A 74 17.13 -21.29 -20.67
CA HIS A 74 16.17 -20.49 -19.90
C HIS A 74 14.79 -21.17 -19.98
N ILE A 75 14.30 -21.64 -18.83
CA ILE A 75 12.99 -22.28 -18.74
C ILE A 75 11.93 -21.19 -18.66
N THR A 76 10.94 -21.27 -19.54
CA THR A 76 9.69 -20.57 -19.35
C THR A 76 8.65 -21.57 -18.84
N PRO A 77 8.28 -21.53 -17.56
CA PRO A 77 7.27 -22.43 -17.02
C PRO A 77 5.94 -22.22 -17.74
N VAL A 78 5.44 -23.29 -18.38
CA VAL A 78 4.16 -23.29 -19.11
C VAL A 78 3.10 -23.90 -18.20
N LYS A 79 1.95 -23.24 -18.09
CA LYS A 79 0.81 -23.74 -17.31
C LYS A 79 0.29 -25.04 -17.91
N ALA A 80 0.23 -26.09 -17.09
CA ALA A 80 -0.35 -27.37 -17.52
C ALA A 80 -1.89 -27.35 -17.52
N GLU A 81 -2.52 -26.60 -16.59
CA GLU A 81 -3.98 -26.56 -16.44
C GLU A 81 -4.53 -25.13 -16.51
N VAL A 82 -5.58 -24.95 -17.32
CA VAL A 82 -6.37 -23.71 -17.36
C VAL A 82 -7.61 -23.94 -16.50
N VAL A 83 -7.73 -23.16 -15.42
CA VAL A 83 -8.91 -23.19 -14.55
C VAL A 83 -9.93 -22.18 -15.06
N ILE A 84 -11.16 -22.62 -15.29
CA ILE A 84 -12.27 -21.76 -15.73
C ILE A 84 -12.80 -20.99 -14.50
N PRO A 85 -13.00 -19.67 -14.60
CA PRO A 85 -13.56 -18.88 -13.51
C PRO A 85 -15.05 -19.17 -13.30
N GLY A 86 -15.45 -19.37 -12.05
CA GLY A 86 -16.85 -19.62 -11.65
C GLY A 86 -17.57 -18.40 -11.07
N CYS A 87 -16.83 -17.34 -10.72
CA CYS A 87 -17.37 -16.10 -10.18
C CYS A 87 -16.66 -14.85 -10.73
N ARG A 88 -17.23 -13.68 -10.45
CA ARG A 88 -16.65 -12.37 -10.77
C ARG A 88 -16.34 -11.62 -9.48
N LEU A 89 -15.19 -10.95 -9.46
CA LEU A 89 -14.77 -10.08 -8.37
C LEU A 89 -15.54 -8.76 -8.41
N PRO A 90 -15.68 -8.06 -7.27
CA PRO A 90 -16.31 -6.75 -7.22
C PRO A 90 -15.63 -5.75 -8.17
N GLN A 91 -16.41 -5.07 -9.02
CA GLN A 91 -15.90 -4.14 -10.04
C GLN A 91 -15.02 -3.02 -9.45
N ASN A 92 -15.30 -2.58 -8.22
CA ASN A 92 -14.54 -1.52 -7.57
C ASN A 92 -13.10 -1.94 -7.24
N MET A 93 -12.72 -3.22 -7.34
CA MET A 93 -11.37 -3.70 -7.00
C MET A 93 -10.45 -3.82 -8.22
N SER A 94 -10.97 -3.67 -9.44
CA SER A 94 -10.16 -3.80 -10.65
C SER A 94 -9.08 -2.70 -10.73
N GLY A 95 -7.88 -3.08 -11.15
CA GLY A 95 -6.74 -2.18 -11.31
C GLY A 95 -5.41 -2.76 -10.81
N ASP A 96 -4.41 -1.88 -10.72
CA ASP A 96 -3.07 -2.18 -10.24
C ASP A 96 -2.90 -1.80 -8.77
N TRP A 97 -2.39 -2.73 -7.98
CA TRP A 97 -2.27 -2.66 -6.54
C TRP A 97 -0.88 -3.12 -6.10
N ILE A 98 -0.48 -2.72 -4.89
CA ILE A 98 0.74 -3.14 -4.21
C ILE A 98 0.33 -3.83 -2.91
N ASN A 99 0.85 -5.03 -2.69
CA ASN A 99 0.58 -5.83 -1.51
C ASN A 99 1.62 -5.61 -0.42
N THR A 100 1.23 -4.90 0.64
CA THR A 100 2.15 -4.59 1.75
C THR A 100 2.51 -5.80 2.60
N ALA A 101 1.76 -6.90 2.50
CA ALA A 101 2.02 -8.11 3.28
C ALA A 101 3.12 -9.01 2.68
N ASN A 102 3.48 -8.79 1.41
CA ASN A 102 4.40 -9.66 0.67
C ASN A 102 5.48 -8.83 -0.03
N ASN A 103 6.31 -8.12 0.76
CA ASN A 103 7.42 -7.29 0.29
C ASN A 103 7.04 -6.35 -0.87
N ASP A 104 5.90 -5.69 -0.76
CA ASP A 104 5.38 -4.75 -1.77
C ASP A 104 5.24 -5.37 -3.18
N ALA A 105 4.78 -6.63 -3.23
CA ALA A 105 4.48 -7.32 -4.48
C ALA A 105 3.44 -6.58 -5.33
N ASP A 106 3.65 -6.58 -6.65
CA ASP A 106 2.74 -6.03 -7.63
C ASP A 106 1.52 -6.96 -7.79
N VAL A 107 0.32 -6.40 -7.68
CA VAL A 107 -0.94 -7.15 -7.77
C VAL A 107 -1.84 -6.53 -8.82
N PHE A 108 -2.16 -7.30 -9.85
CA PHE A 108 -3.13 -6.92 -10.86
C PHE A 108 -4.46 -7.65 -10.61
N ILE A 109 -5.54 -6.88 -10.44
CA ILE A 109 -6.89 -7.41 -10.25
C ILE A 109 -7.72 -7.14 -11.51
N ASN A 110 -8.21 -8.21 -12.12
CA ASN A 110 -9.20 -8.18 -13.18
C ASN A 110 -10.56 -8.66 -12.64
N GLU A 111 -11.60 -8.71 -13.48
CA GLU A 111 -12.94 -9.17 -13.09
C GLU A 111 -12.98 -10.61 -12.58
N THR A 112 -12.01 -11.45 -12.97
CA THR A 112 -12.04 -12.91 -12.69
C THR A 112 -10.76 -13.45 -12.07
N HIS A 113 -9.67 -12.67 -12.14
CA HIS A 113 -8.33 -13.11 -11.77
C HIS A 113 -7.65 -12.07 -10.89
N ILE A 114 -6.88 -12.54 -9.91
CA ILE A 114 -5.88 -11.75 -9.19
C ILE A 114 -4.52 -12.33 -9.55
N ILE A 115 -3.62 -11.50 -10.05
CA ILE A 115 -2.27 -11.89 -10.40
C ILE A 115 -1.34 -11.17 -9.44
N GLU A 116 -0.58 -11.93 -8.66
CA GLU A 116 0.41 -11.43 -7.72
C GLU A 116 1.81 -11.77 -8.22
N GLU A 117 2.63 -10.75 -8.44
CA GLU A 117 4.01 -10.84 -8.89
C GLU A 117 4.91 -10.25 -7.80
N TRP A 118 5.74 -11.11 -7.21
CA TRP A 118 6.70 -10.69 -6.19
C TRP A 118 8.12 -10.82 -6.71
N HIS A 119 8.98 -9.88 -6.30
CA HIS A 119 10.36 -9.77 -6.74
C HIS A 119 11.31 -10.06 -5.56
N PRO A 120 11.87 -11.28 -5.46
CA PRO A 120 12.94 -11.57 -4.50
C PRO A 120 14.19 -10.72 -4.75
N ASP A 121 14.54 -10.59 -6.03
CA ASP A 121 15.79 -10.03 -6.53
C ASP A 121 15.49 -9.26 -7.84
N GLU A 122 16.36 -8.33 -8.26
CA GLU A 122 16.16 -7.50 -9.47
C GLU A 122 15.92 -8.31 -10.76
N GLY A 123 16.44 -9.54 -10.84
CA GLY A 123 16.33 -10.40 -12.02
C GLY A 123 15.26 -11.50 -11.93
N ARG A 124 14.63 -11.69 -10.77
CA ARG A 124 13.71 -12.82 -10.53
C ARG A 124 12.33 -12.30 -10.14
N TYR A 125 11.31 -12.95 -10.66
CA TYR A 125 9.93 -12.73 -10.23
C TYR A 125 9.28 -14.09 -10.02
N ARG A 126 8.41 -14.20 -9.02
CA ARG A 126 7.44 -15.31 -8.99
C ARG A 126 6.05 -14.76 -9.13
N ARG A 127 5.31 -15.40 -10.03
CA ARG A 127 3.93 -15.06 -10.34
C ARG A 127 3.01 -16.13 -9.75
N THR A 128 2.03 -15.68 -9.00
CA THR A 128 0.92 -16.50 -8.52
C THR A 128 -0.37 -15.95 -9.09
N ILE A 129 -1.21 -16.83 -9.62
CA ILE A 129 -2.48 -16.44 -10.24
C ILE A 129 -3.59 -17.07 -9.43
N TYR A 130 -4.53 -16.25 -9.00
CA TYR A 130 -5.72 -16.67 -8.29
C TYR A 130 -6.92 -16.51 -9.22
N VAL A 131 -7.68 -17.58 -9.41
CA VAL A 131 -8.87 -17.61 -10.28
C VAL A 131 -10.11 -17.73 -9.40
N CYS A 132 -11.09 -16.83 -9.56
CA CYS A 132 -12.34 -16.86 -8.81
C CYS A 132 -13.12 -18.15 -9.10
N GLN A 133 -13.45 -18.93 -8.06
CA GLN A 133 -14.26 -20.16 -8.19
C GLN A 133 -15.67 -19.97 -7.65
N GLU A 134 -15.79 -19.57 -6.39
CA GLU A 134 -17.09 -19.36 -5.74
C GLU A 134 -17.01 -18.14 -4.81
N GLN A 135 -18.07 -17.36 -4.77
CA GLN A 135 -18.19 -16.18 -3.91
C GLN A 135 -19.42 -16.32 -3.01
N ARG A 136 -19.24 -16.07 -1.70
CA ARG A 136 -20.33 -15.91 -0.74
C ARG A 136 -20.04 -14.77 0.22
N ASP A 137 -20.94 -13.80 0.28
CA ASP A 137 -20.79 -12.58 1.09
C ASP A 137 -19.47 -11.84 0.77
N SER A 138 -18.62 -11.62 1.77
CA SER A 138 -17.28 -11.02 1.65
C SER A 138 -16.18 -12.02 1.28
N ARG A 139 -16.48 -13.32 1.31
CA ARG A 139 -15.49 -14.40 1.13
C ARG A 139 -15.51 -14.95 -0.29
N ILE A 140 -14.33 -15.08 -0.85
CA ILE A 140 -14.12 -15.52 -2.22
C ILE A 140 -13.13 -16.69 -2.20
N MET A 141 -13.61 -17.85 -2.61
CA MET A 141 -12.75 -19.02 -2.83
C MET A 141 -12.07 -18.85 -4.19
N MET A 142 -10.74 -18.89 -4.18
CA MET A 142 -9.93 -18.78 -5.38
C MET A 142 -9.05 -20.02 -5.57
N ALA A 143 -8.92 -20.46 -6.81
CA ALA A 143 -7.93 -21.45 -7.19
C ALA A 143 -6.57 -20.75 -7.36
N ARG A 144 -5.60 -21.14 -6.54
CA ARG A 144 -4.21 -20.69 -6.61
C ARG A 144 -3.45 -21.56 -7.60
N LEU A 145 -2.88 -20.90 -8.61
CA LEU A 145 -1.99 -21.47 -9.60
C LEU A 145 -0.63 -20.79 -9.44
N THR A 146 0.34 -21.50 -8.89
CA THR A 146 1.73 -21.05 -8.87
C THR A 146 2.41 -21.51 -10.15
N VAL A 147 3.21 -20.63 -10.75
CA VAL A 147 3.94 -20.94 -11.99
C VAL A 147 4.88 -22.16 -11.83
N ASP A 148 5.41 -22.39 -10.63
CA ASP A 148 6.31 -23.51 -10.32
C ASP A 148 5.57 -24.81 -9.92
N GLY A 149 4.24 -24.76 -9.77
CA GLY A 149 3.44 -25.86 -9.23
C GLY A 149 2.54 -26.47 -10.30
N CYS A 150 2.68 -27.78 -10.55
CA CYS A 150 1.70 -28.55 -11.32
C CYS A 150 0.38 -28.78 -10.56
N GLN A 151 0.34 -28.43 -9.27
CA GLN A 151 -0.78 -28.69 -8.39
C GLN A 151 -1.66 -27.45 -8.22
N LYS A 152 -2.98 -27.65 -8.35
CA LYS A 152 -3.97 -26.64 -8.00
C LYS A 152 -4.30 -26.69 -6.51
N ASP A 153 -4.23 -25.53 -5.88
CA ASP A 153 -4.67 -25.34 -4.50
C ASP A 153 -5.84 -24.36 -4.46
N TYR A 154 -6.65 -24.41 -3.40
CA TYR A 154 -7.72 -23.47 -3.15
C TYR A 154 -7.39 -22.63 -1.92
N VAL A 155 -7.59 -21.33 -2.03
CA VAL A 155 -7.34 -20.34 -0.98
C VAL A 155 -8.59 -19.50 -0.81
N CYS A 156 -8.95 -19.16 0.43
CA CYS A 156 -10.02 -18.21 0.69
C CYS A 156 -9.46 -16.80 0.86
N PHE A 157 -10.09 -15.83 0.21
CA PHE A 157 -9.92 -14.40 0.49
C PHE A 157 -11.16 -13.86 1.19
N ASP A 158 -10.99 -13.08 2.25
CA ASP A 158 -12.05 -12.29 2.86
C ASP A 158 -11.76 -10.81 2.60
N PHE A 159 -12.62 -10.14 1.83
CA PHE A 159 -12.43 -8.74 1.46
C PHE A 159 -13.40 -7.81 2.19
N ILE A 160 -12.89 -6.70 2.69
CA ILE A 160 -13.73 -5.55 3.04
C ILE A 160 -13.99 -4.73 1.77
N PRO A 161 -15.19 -4.13 1.61
CA PRO A 161 -15.46 -3.20 0.52
C PRO A 161 -14.36 -2.14 0.39
N ARG A 162 -13.90 -1.92 -0.85
CA ARG A 162 -12.90 -0.89 -1.14
C ARG A 162 -13.39 0.47 -0.63
N HIS A 163 -12.45 1.24 -0.13
CA HIS A 163 -12.58 2.64 0.27
C HIS A 163 -11.36 3.37 -0.26
N HIS A 164 -11.51 4.65 -0.66
CA HIS A 164 -10.42 5.45 -1.22
C HIS A 164 -9.54 4.64 -2.22
N ASN A 165 -8.23 4.54 -1.95
CA ASN A 165 -7.28 3.74 -2.70
C ASN A 165 -6.73 2.54 -1.89
N ILE A 166 -7.55 1.97 -1.00
CA ILE A 166 -7.17 0.87 -0.12
C ILE A 166 -8.20 -0.26 -0.20
N ILE A 167 -7.70 -1.48 -0.44
CA ILE A 167 -8.47 -2.70 -0.23
C ILE A 167 -7.88 -3.43 0.96
N ARG A 168 -8.76 -3.82 1.89
CA ARG A 168 -8.39 -4.60 3.08
C ARG A 168 -8.83 -6.02 2.88
N PHE A 169 -7.93 -6.97 3.10
CA PHE A 169 -8.21 -8.38 2.86
C PHE A 169 -7.55 -9.28 3.90
N ARG A 170 -8.04 -10.52 3.99
CA ARG A 170 -7.37 -11.61 4.69
C ARG A 170 -7.24 -12.79 3.77
N LYS A 171 -6.15 -13.52 3.93
CA LYS A 171 -5.84 -14.70 3.13
C LYS A 171 -5.80 -15.93 4.05
N GLY A 172 -6.56 -16.95 3.68
CA GLY A 172 -6.55 -18.25 4.33
C GLY A 172 -5.36 -19.11 3.89
N LEU A 173 -5.19 -20.24 4.57
CA LEU A 173 -4.24 -21.28 4.17
C LEU A 173 -4.69 -21.95 2.85
N ALA A 174 -3.71 -22.43 2.08
CA ALA A 174 -3.95 -23.15 0.84
C ALA A 174 -4.32 -24.62 1.12
N VAL A 175 -5.38 -25.11 0.49
CA VAL A 175 -5.92 -26.46 0.67
C VAL A 175 -6.24 -27.10 -0.67
N ILE A 176 -5.97 -28.40 -0.83
CA ILE A 176 -6.15 -29.13 -2.09
C ILE A 176 -7.63 -29.41 -2.40
N LYS A 177 -8.46 -29.53 -1.36
CA LYS A 177 -9.88 -29.89 -1.48
C LYS A 177 -10.70 -28.72 -2.01
N ASN A 178 -11.42 -28.94 -3.11
CA ASN A 178 -12.38 -27.99 -3.66
C ASN A 178 -13.71 -28.01 -2.89
N ASN A 179 -13.74 -27.45 -1.68
CA ASN A 179 -14.99 -27.28 -0.92
C ASN A 179 -14.98 -25.92 -0.21
N PHE A 180 -15.92 -25.05 -0.60
CA PHE A 180 -16.05 -23.70 -0.04
C PHE A 180 -16.09 -23.69 1.48
N HIS A 181 -16.88 -24.56 2.11
CA HIS A 181 -17.04 -24.56 3.57
C HIS A 181 -15.75 -24.93 4.31
N THR A 182 -14.92 -25.79 3.70
CA THR A 182 -13.64 -26.19 4.28
C THR A 182 -12.58 -25.11 4.06
N VAL A 183 -12.48 -24.59 2.84
CA VAL A 183 -11.46 -23.61 2.42
C VAL A 183 -11.73 -22.24 3.06
N CYS A 184 -12.98 -21.79 3.08
CA CYS A 184 -13.41 -20.50 3.63
C CYS A 184 -13.93 -20.57 5.08
N SER A 185 -13.58 -21.63 5.81
CA SER A 185 -13.83 -21.69 7.26
C SER A 185 -12.97 -20.65 7.98
N TRP A 186 -13.51 -20.02 9.02
CA TRP A 186 -12.77 -19.05 9.85
C TRP A 186 -11.50 -19.63 10.49
N VAL A 187 -11.43 -20.96 10.65
CA VAL A 187 -10.26 -21.67 11.19
C VAL A 187 -9.09 -21.69 10.20
N GLN A 188 -9.34 -21.53 8.89
CA GLN A 188 -8.29 -21.51 7.87
C GLN A 188 -7.56 -20.17 7.78
N PHE A 189 -8.09 -19.12 8.39
CA PHE A 189 -7.38 -17.85 8.50
C PHE A 189 -6.41 -17.97 9.67
N PRO A 190 -5.09 -17.85 9.43
CA PRO A 190 -4.11 -17.98 10.48
C PRO A 190 -4.42 -16.95 11.57
N GLY A 191 -4.72 -17.45 12.77
CA GLY A 191 -4.97 -16.63 13.95
C GLY A 191 -3.68 -16.00 14.42
N GLN A 192 -3.17 -15.00 13.72
CA GLN A 192 -2.26 -14.07 14.37
C GLN A 192 -3.03 -13.43 15.54
N ILE A 193 -2.32 -13.23 16.65
CA ILE A 193 -2.83 -12.88 17.99
C ILE A 193 -3.81 -11.69 17.99
N LYS A 194 -3.90 -10.93 16.90
CA LYS A 194 -4.91 -9.90 16.65
C LYS A 194 -5.37 -10.01 15.19
N TRP A 195 -6.68 -10.18 14.99
CA TRP A 195 -7.34 -10.30 13.68
C TRP A 195 -7.21 -9.00 12.87
N LYS A 196 -6.05 -8.76 12.24
CA LYS A 196 -5.81 -7.59 11.39
C LYS A 196 -6.05 -7.94 9.91
N TYR A 197 -6.46 -6.96 9.11
CA TYR A 197 -6.48 -7.07 7.65
C TYR A 197 -5.15 -6.65 7.02
N ASP A 198 -4.72 -7.40 6.01
CA ASP A 198 -3.64 -7.01 5.10
C ASP A 198 -4.15 -5.96 4.10
N LEU A 199 -3.22 -5.17 3.55
CA LEU A 199 -3.55 -4.02 2.70
C LEU A 199 -3.07 -4.25 1.27
N LEU A 200 -3.96 -3.93 0.33
CA LEU A 200 -3.61 -3.61 -1.05
C LEU A 200 -3.76 -2.11 -1.23
N LEU A 201 -2.67 -1.45 -1.61
CA LEU A 201 -2.61 -0.02 -1.89
C LEU A 201 -2.61 0.19 -3.40
N ALA A 202 -3.40 1.13 -3.92
CA ALA A 202 -3.42 1.35 -5.37
C ALA A 202 -2.05 1.83 -5.85
N LYS A 203 -1.47 1.23 -6.89
CA LYS A 203 -0.11 1.53 -7.37
C LYS A 203 0.08 3.01 -7.74
N TYR A 204 -0.96 3.61 -8.30
CA TYR A 204 -1.05 5.03 -8.63
C TYR A 204 -2.23 5.67 -7.85
N PRO A 205 -2.00 6.12 -6.61
CA PRO A 205 -3.08 6.56 -5.74
C PRO A 205 -3.57 7.96 -6.11
N VAL A 206 -4.89 8.17 -6.03
CA VAL A 206 -5.48 9.51 -6.16
C VAL A 206 -5.55 10.19 -4.79
N PRO A 207 -5.01 11.40 -4.60
CA PRO A 207 -5.03 12.06 -3.31
C PRO A 207 -6.45 12.30 -2.78
N VAL A 208 -6.66 11.97 -1.51
CA VAL A 208 -7.91 12.16 -0.78
C VAL A 208 -7.69 13.16 0.35
N ARG A 209 -8.77 13.76 0.84
CA ARG A 209 -8.68 14.71 1.95
C ARG A 209 -8.05 14.03 3.18
N CYS A 210 -7.06 14.69 3.77
CA CYS A 210 -6.39 14.20 4.95
C CYS A 210 -7.34 14.17 6.15
N PRO A 211 -7.28 13.12 6.99
CA PRO A 211 -8.10 13.03 8.20
C PRO A 211 -7.63 14.00 9.28
N VAL A 212 -6.40 14.49 9.21
CA VAL A 212 -5.83 15.51 10.08
C VAL A 212 -5.49 16.69 9.18
N ALA A 213 -6.15 17.83 9.38
CA ALA A 213 -5.80 19.07 8.70
C ALA A 213 -5.73 20.25 9.68
N GLY A 214 -4.97 21.28 9.30
CA GLY A 214 -4.61 22.41 10.15
C GLY A 214 -3.10 22.67 10.11
N LYS A 215 -2.65 23.60 10.96
CA LYS A 215 -1.24 23.99 11.09
C LYS A 215 -0.76 23.75 12.52
N PHE A 216 0.22 22.88 12.68
CA PHE A 216 0.65 22.37 13.98
C PHE A 216 2.16 22.42 14.15
N ALA A 217 2.60 22.83 15.34
CA ALA A 217 3.98 22.74 15.76
C ALA A 217 4.17 21.39 16.44
N PHE A 218 5.24 20.67 16.11
CA PHE A 218 5.39 19.29 16.57
C PHE A 218 6.68 19.02 17.33
N LYS A 219 6.60 18.19 18.35
CA LYS A 219 7.78 17.60 18.99
C LYS A 219 7.93 16.19 18.51
N GLN A 220 9.13 15.82 18.06
CA GLN A 220 9.42 14.49 17.56
C GLN A 220 10.27 13.68 18.53
N ALA A 221 10.00 12.38 18.60
CA ALA A 221 10.82 11.38 19.28
C ALA A 221 10.84 10.11 18.45
N GLY A 222 11.99 9.44 18.29
CA GLY A 222 12.09 8.29 17.40
C GLY A 222 13.51 7.88 17.07
N ASP A 223 13.60 6.76 16.36
CA ASP A 223 14.84 6.27 15.77
C ASP A 223 15.18 7.03 14.47
N ILE A 224 14.16 7.40 13.69
CA ILE A 224 14.30 8.09 12.40
C ILE A 224 13.52 9.40 12.46
N LEU A 225 14.17 10.47 12.91
CA LEU A 225 13.57 11.79 13.01
C LEU A 225 13.44 12.46 11.64
N PHE A 226 12.49 13.39 11.50
CA PHE A 226 12.48 14.32 10.38
C PHE A 226 13.65 15.26 10.52
N GLU A 227 14.36 15.48 9.41
CA GLU A 227 15.51 16.37 9.31
C GLU A 227 15.28 17.36 8.18
N THR A 228 15.85 18.56 8.27
CA THR A 228 15.77 19.54 7.19
C THR A 228 16.38 18.96 5.90
N ARG A 229 15.60 18.87 4.82
CA ARG A 229 16.03 18.32 3.53
C ARG A 229 15.61 19.21 2.38
N ILE A 230 16.49 19.39 1.39
CA ILE A 230 16.17 20.15 0.18
C ILE A 230 15.60 19.17 -0.85
N LEU A 231 14.32 19.31 -1.19
CA LEU A 231 13.71 18.55 -2.29
C LEU A 231 14.48 18.80 -3.59
N GLY A 232 14.94 17.73 -4.26
CA GLY A 232 15.71 17.83 -5.51
C GLY A 232 17.18 18.26 -5.34
N GLY A 233 17.68 18.38 -4.10
CA GLY A 233 19.10 18.59 -3.77
C GLY A 233 19.60 20.03 -3.90
N VAL A 234 19.21 20.76 -4.95
CA VAL A 234 19.64 22.15 -5.18
C VAL A 234 18.45 23.10 -4.99
N THR A 235 18.59 24.09 -4.11
CA THR A 235 17.57 25.13 -3.92
C THR A 235 17.38 25.93 -5.21
N LEU A 236 16.12 26.18 -5.59
CA LEU A 236 15.78 26.99 -6.78
C LEU A 236 16.32 28.43 -6.70
N ALA A 237 16.54 28.96 -5.49
CA ALA A 237 17.09 30.28 -5.23
C ALA A 237 18.11 30.24 -4.09
N PRO A 238 19.11 31.16 -4.08
CA PRO A 238 20.02 31.29 -2.95
C PRO A 238 19.23 31.66 -1.68
N ARG A 239 19.49 30.94 -0.59
CA ARG A 239 18.80 31.15 0.68
C ARG A 239 19.04 32.58 1.19
N PRO A 240 17.98 33.34 1.51
CA PRO A 240 18.15 34.66 2.09
C PRO A 240 18.79 34.55 3.48
N ASN A 241 19.80 35.38 3.75
CA ASN A 241 20.47 35.43 5.06
C ASN A 241 19.63 36.25 6.07
N THR A 242 18.34 35.96 6.15
CA THR A 242 17.40 36.64 7.04
C THR A 242 17.44 35.98 8.41
N TYR A 243 17.69 36.78 9.45
CA TYR A 243 17.71 36.32 10.83
C TYR A 243 16.30 35.93 11.30
N CYS A 244 16.11 34.64 11.61
CA CYS A 244 14.88 34.18 12.25
C CYS A 244 14.94 34.41 13.77
N LYS A 245 13.89 35.03 14.32
CA LYS A 245 13.75 35.25 15.78
C LYS A 245 13.28 34.00 16.53
N ALA A 246 12.46 33.16 15.88
CA ALA A 246 11.86 31.97 16.48
C ALA A 246 11.72 30.87 15.44
N ASN A 247 12.40 29.75 15.69
CA ASN A 247 12.32 28.53 14.90
C ASN A 247 11.37 27.56 15.59
N ILE A 248 10.46 26.99 14.82
CA ILE A 248 9.53 25.94 15.25
C ILE A 248 9.49 24.88 14.16
N SER A 249 9.06 23.68 14.49
CA SER A 249 8.69 22.70 13.48
C SER A 249 7.29 22.98 12.94
N ASP A 250 7.02 22.69 11.68
CA ASP A 250 5.70 22.88 11.06
C ASP A 250 5.18 21.58 10.47
N PHE A 251 3.96 21.21 10.84
CA PHE A 251 3.16 20.21 10.16
C PHE A 251 1.91 20.92 9.67
N SER A 252 1.78 21.06 8.35
CA SER A 252 0.71 21.85 7.76
C SER A 252 -0.04 21.10 6.66
N VAL A 253 -1.36 21.26 6.69
CA VAL A 253 -2.30 20.73 5.71
C VAL A 253 -3.27 21.85 5.38
N CYS A 254 -2.76 22.81 4.61
CA CYS A 254 -3.44 24.09 4.36
C CYS A 254 -3.84 24.28 2.90
N ASP A 255 -3.63 23.27 2.05
CA ASP A 255 -4.13 23.32 0.68
C ASP A 255 -5.66 23.45 0.66
N SER A 256 -6.18 24.07 -0.40
CA SER A 256 -7.61 24.29 -0.66
C SER A 256 -8.45 23.02 -0.50
N ASP A 257 -7.90 21.88 -0.94
CA ASP A 257 -8.54 20.57 -0.87
C ASP A 257 -8.08 19.73 0.36
N GLN A 258 -7.09 20.21 1.12
CA GLN A 258 -6.49 19.53 2.27
C GLN A 258 -6.05 18.08 1.96
N LYS A 259 -5.45 17.85 0.79
CA LYS A 259 -5.03 16.52 0.30
C LYS A 259 -3.55 16.22 0.54
N GLU A 260 -2.76 17.25 0.84
CA GLU A 260 -1.31 17.18 0.95
C GLU A 260 -0.86 17.65 2.32
N ILE A 261 0.11 16.92 2.87
CA ILE A 261 0.79 17.20 4.12
C ILE A 261 2.16 17.76 3.78
N ALA A 262 2.46 18.94 4.29
CA ALA A 262 3.78 19.52 4.33
C ALA A 262 4.36 19.37 5.74
N ILE A 263 5.61 18.91 5.84
CA ILE A 263 6.35 18.81 7.10
C ILE A 263 7.66 19.54 6.94
N ASP A 264 7.95 20.45 7.87
CA ASP A 264 9.20 21.16 8.05
C ASP A 264 9.76 20.91 9.45
N GLU A 265 11.02 20.52 9.54
CA GLU A 265 11.68 20.36 10.83
C GLU A 265 11.99 21.73 11.46
N THR A 266 12.46 22.68 10.63
CA THR A 266 12.79 24.05 11.04
C THR A 266 12.07 25.07 10.14
N TYR A 267 10.91 25.53 10.61
CA TYR A 267 10.14 26.64 10.07
C TYR A 267 10.40 27.95 10.84
N CYS A 268 10.52 29.05 10.10
CA CYS A 268 10.71 30.38 10.69
C CYS A 268 9.35 31.05 10.97
N LEU A 269 9.01 31.24 12.25
CA LEU A 269 7.76 31.91 12.64
C LEU A 269 7.81 33.45 12.52
N SER A 270 8.96 34.01 12.15
CA SER A 270 9.16 35.46 12.16
C SER A 270 8.38 36.16 11.04
N VAL A 271 7.95 37.40 11.32
CA VAL A 271 7.28 38.26 10.34
C VAL A 271 8.14 39.48 10.02
N ASP A 272 7.99 39.99 8.80
CA ASP A 272 8.66 41.19 8.33
C ASP A 272 7.97 42.43 8.91
N HIS A 273 8.55 43.62 8.71
CA HIS A 273 7.97 44.92 9.10
C HIS A 273 6.57 45.16 8.51
N LEU A 274 6.21 44.49 7.41
CA LEU A 274 4.88 44.52 6.79
C LEU A 274 3.91 43.46 7.35
N GLY A 275 4.31 42.68 8.35
CA GLY A 275 3.51 41.59 8.92
C GLY A 275 3.36 40.37 7.99
N ARG A 276 4.20 40.27 6.95
CA ARG A 276 4.26 39.10 6.07
C ARG A 276 5.18 38.04 6.69
N PRO A 277 4.90 36.74 6.54
CA PRO A 277 5.84 35.71 6.98
C PRO A 277 7.19 35.92 6.29
N VAL A 278 8.28 35.91 7.06
CA VAL A 278 9.63 35.87 6.54
C VAL A 278 9.94 34.41 6.28
N ASP A 279 9.84 34.03 5.02
CA ASP A 279 10.14 32.67 4.63
C ASP A 279 11.61 32.53 4.24
N ILE A 280 12.32 31.65 4.94
CA ILE A 280 13.72 31.31 4.66
C ILE A 280 13.77 30.10 3.70
N TYR A 281 12.67 29.33 3.61
CA TYR A 281 12.55 28.06 2.92
C TYR A 281 11.27 28.02 2.09
N SER A 282 11.37 28.31 0.78
CA SER A 282 10.20 28.37 -0.11
C SER A 282 9.47 27.03 -0.28
N ASP A 283 10.17 25.92 -0.07
CA ASP A 283 9.68 24.57 -0.33
C ASP A 283 9.75 23.75 0.97
N PRO A 284 8.73 22.94 1.27
CA PRO A 284 8.73 22.14 2.49
C PRO A 284 9.76 21.00 2.44
N ASP A 285 10.23 20.57 3.61
CA ASP A 285 11.20 19.46 3.71
C ASP A 285 10.57 18.17 3.19
N TYR A 286 9.35 17.84 3.60
CA TYR A 286 8.62 16.65 3.16
C TYR A 286 7.24 17.03 2.65
N GLN A 287 6.86 16.46 1.49
CA GLN A 287 5.53 16.61 0.91
C GLN A 287 4.93 15.21 0.70
N MET A 288 3.82 14.96 1.37
CA MET A 288 3.15 13.66 1.34
C MET A 288 1.67 13.82 0.99
N LYS A 289 1.17 12.98 0.08
CA LYS A 289 -0.25 12.96 -0.30
C LYS A 289 -1.01 11.98 0.59
N CYS A 290 -2.19 12.36 1.07
CA CYS A 290 -3.07 11.45 1.79
C CYS A 290 -3.76 10.50 0.81
N ILE A 291 -3.67 9.19 1.04
CA ILE A 291 -4.20 8.17 0.11
C ILE A 291 -5.51 7.55 0.62
N GLY A 292 -5.60 7.38 1.93
CA GLY A 292 -6.74 6.78 2.59
C GLY A 292 -6.50 6.62 4.08
N TYR A 293 -7.60 6.59 4.81
CA TYR A 293 -7.61 6.40 6.26
C TYR A 293 -8.77 5.51 6.66
N TYR A 294 -8.63 4.81 7.78
CA TYR A 294 -9.65 3.93 8.33
C TYR A 294 -9.40 3.64 9.80
N LYS A 295 -10.44 3.22 10.50
CA LYS A 295 -10.35 2.76 11.89
C LYS A 295 -10.45 1.24 11.97
N GLU A 296 -9.54 0.63 12.71
CA GLU A 296 -9.53 -0.80 12.98
C GLU A 296 -9.03 -1.05 14.41
N ASN A 297 -9.71 -1.92 15.16
CA ASN A 297 -9.37 -2.24 16.55
C ASN A 297 -9.18 -1.00 17.46
N LEU A 298 -10.08 -0.01 17.34
CA LEU A 298 -10.05 1.29 18.05
C LEU A 298 -8.86 2.19 17.72
N LYS A 299 -8.01 1.83 16.75
CA LYS A 299 -6.90 2.64 16.26
C LYS A 299 -7.26 3.25 14.92
N SER A 300 -6.89 4.50 14.70
CA SER A 300 -7.07 5.19 13.44
C SER A 300 -5.77 5.16 12.65
N TYR A 301 -5.87 4.70 11.41
CA TYR A 301 -4.76 4.52 10.49
C TYR A 301 -4.89 5.47 9.32
N LEU A 302 -3.77 6.04 8.89
CA LEU A 302 -3.64 6.89 7.72
C LEU A 302 -2.49 6.36 6.86
N ILE A 303 -2.72 6.21 5.57
CA ILE A 303 -1.67 5.90 4.59
C ILE A 303 -1.36 7.15 3.78
N THR A 304 -0.08 7.49 3.71
CA THR A 304 0.43 8.61 2.93
C THR A 304 1.35 8.13 1.81
N PHE A 305 1.46 8.94 0.75
CA PHE A 305 2.32 8.71 -0.42
C PHE A 305 3.38 9.80 -0.48
N ASP A 306 4.65 9.43 -0.42
CA ASP A 306 5.77 10.30 -0.77
C ASP A 306 6.34 9.82 -2.13
N GLU A 307 6.30 10.69 -3.14
CA GLU A 307 6.84 10.37 -4.47
C GLU A 307 8.37 10.34 -4.49
N LEU A 308 9.00 11.02 -3.54
CA LEU A 308 10.44 11.24 -3.49
C LEU A 308 11.16 10.28 -2.53
N ASP A 309 10.43 9.47 -1.76
CA ASP A 309 11.02 8.46 -0.88
C ASP A 309 11.62 7.30 -1.71
N PRO A 310 12.95 7.06 -1.62
CA PRO A 310 13.62 6.05 -2.42
C PRO A 310 13.38 4.62 -1.92
N TYR A 311 12.98 4.42 -0.65
CA TYR A 311 12.82 3.09 -0.06
C TYR A 311 11.41 2.56 -0.24
N SER A 312 10.43 3.32 0.26
CA SER A 312 9.02 2.95 0.19
C SER A 312 8.20 4.20 -0.02
N LYS A 313 7.51 4.29 -1.15
CA LYS A 313 6.65 5.45 -1.46
C LYS A 313 5.45 5.58 -0.53
N TYR A 314 5.09 4.51 0.19
CA TYR A 314 3.96 4.50 1.12
C TYR A 314 4.46 4.51 2.55
N ARG A 315 3.80 5.31 3.40
CA ARG A 315 4.04 5.34 4.85
C ARG A 315 2.72 5.16 5.57
N CYS A 316 2.73 4.33 6.62
CA CYS A 316 1.57 4.15 7.48
C CYS A 316 1.70 4.98 8.76
N TRP A 317 0.60 5.60 9.17
CA TRP A 317 0.50 6.43 10.35
C TRP A 317 -0.60 5.93 11.26
N VAL A 318 -0.33 5.95 12.57
CA VAL A 318 -1.36 5.79 13.60
C VAL A 318 -1.59 7.16 14.21
N TYR A 319 -2.82 7.64 14.23
CA TYR A 319 -3.14 8.96 14.75
C TYR A 319 -4.30 8.95 15.74
N GLN A 320 -4.31 9.92 16.64
CA GLN A 320 -5.38 10.12 17.61
C GLN A 320 -5.41 11.56 18.07
N ARG A 321 -6.62 12.10 18.24
CA ARG A 321 -6.80 13.40 18.89
C ARG A 321 -6.69 13.25 20.41
N ALA A 322 -5.76 13.98 21.03
CA ALA A 322 -5.57 13.98 22.49
C ALA A 322 -6.40 15.08 23.15
N GLU A 323 -6.40 16.29 22.57
CA GLU A 323 -7.17 17.45 23.04
C GLU A 323 -7.77 18.18 21.82
N LEU A 324 -8.53 19.26 22.01
CA LEU A 324 -9.12 20.01 20.90
C LEU A 324 -8.05 20.53 19.91
N ASN A 325 -6.91 20.97 20.43
CA ASN A 325 -5.84 21.64 19.67
C ASN A 325 -4.56 20.79 19.63
N ARG A 326 -4.63 19.51 20.03
CA ARG A 326 -3.47 18.62 20.16
C ARG A 326 -3.73 17.24 19.57
N ILE A 327 -2.86 16.83 18.66
CA ILE A 327 -2.97 15.57 17.91
C ILE A 327 -1.66 14.80 18.05
N LEU A 328 -1.78 13.50 18.30
CA LEU A 328 -0.64 12.59 18.38
C LEU A 328 -0.62 11.70 17.15
N MET A 329 0.55 11.57 16.52
CA MET A 329 0.75 10.67 15.38
C MET A 329 2.04 9.88 15.54
N SER A 330 2.04 8.65 15.03
CA SER A 330 3.21 7.79 14.94
C SER A 330 3.34 7.25 13.54
N GLN A 331 4.49 7.44 12.91
CA GLN A 331 4.83 6.90 11.59
C GLN A 331 5.43 5.51 11.72
N ALA A 332 5.05 4.59 10.85
CA ALA A 332 5.63 3.26 10.75
C ALA A 332 6.93 3.26 9.93
N VAL A 333 7.78 2.25 10.16
CA VAL A 333 9.04 2.05 9.40
C VAL A 333 8.78 1.72 7.92
N GLY A 334 7.60 1.22 7.58
CA GLY A 334 7.25 0.81 6.22
C GLY A 334 5.83 1.20 5.80
N PRO A 335 5.32 0.58 4.72
CA PRO A 335 4.03 0.91 4.11
C PRO A 335 2.83 0.35 4.88
N TYR A 336 3.07 -0.48 5.90
CA TYR A 336 2.05 -1.02 6.79
C TYR A 336 2.35 -0.64 8.25
N CYS A 337 1.29 -0.42 9.03
CA CYS A 337 1.44 -0.19 10.46
C CYS A 337 1.59 -1.52 11.20
N SER A 338 2.50 -1.58 12.18
CA SER A 338 2.56 -2.74 13.06
C SER A 338 1.32 -2.82 13.95
N VAL A 339 1.00 -4.03 14.39
CA VAL A 339 -0.13 -4.25 15.28
C VAL A 339 0.14 -3.69 16.69
N ASN A 340 1.40 -3.71 17.11
CA ASN A 340 1.83 -3.22 18.42
C ASN A 340 1.99 -1.69 18.45
N GLN A 341 2.20 -1.07 17.30
CA GLN A 341 2.32 0.38 17.16
C GLN A 341 1.10 1.11 17.73
N THR A 342 1.38 2.16 18.50
CA THR A 342 0.41 3.11 19.08
C THR A 342 0.80 4.53 18.68
N VAL A 343 -0.04 5.52 19.00
CA VAL A 343 0.24 6.93 18.69
C VAL A 343 1.46 7.51 19.42
N LYS A 344 1.94 6.85 20.47
CA LYS A 344 3.16 7.24 21.21
C LYS A 344 4.36 6.36 20.86
N SER A 345 4.19 5.37 20.00
CA SER A 345 5.26 4.46 19.62
C SER A 345 6.28 5.19 18.76
N TRP A 346 7.54 5.07 19.14
CA TRP A 346 8.66 5.80 18.51
C TRP A 346 9.82 4.88 18.09
N ASN A 347 9.78 3.60 18.48
CA ASN A 347 10.85 2.63 18.24
C ASN A 347 10.52 1.59 17.16
N TRP A 348 11.55 1.14 16.45
CA TRP A 348 11.44 0.07 15.45
C TRP A 348 10.96 -1.26 16.04
N THR A 349 11.24 -1.52 17.33
CA THR A 349 10.79 -2.72 18.04
C THR A 349 9.27 -2.80 18.16
N GLU A 350 8.59 -1.65 18.20
CA GLU A 350 7.13 -1.54 18.18
C GLU A 350 6.59 -1.42 16.74
N GLY A 351 7.48 -1.26 15.76
CA GLY A 351 7.19 -1.04 14.34
C GLY A 351 6.96 0.42 13.97
N ALA A 352 7.40 1.36 14.82
CA ALA A 352 7.36 2.79 14.55
C ALA A 352 8.75 3.33 14.17
N ALA A 353 8.78 4.43 13.41
CA ALA A 353 9.98 5.17 13.06
C ALA A 353 10.10 6.46 13.88
N VAL A 354 9.00 7.20 13.97
CA VAL A 354 8.92 8.48 14.69
C VAL A 354 7.52 8.69 15.26
N ALA A 355 7.44 9.25 16.46
CA ALA A 355 6.23 9.80 17.05
C ALA A 355 6.31 11.32 17.04
N ILE A 356 5.23 11.96 16.63
CA ILE A 356 5.06 13.41 16.63
C ILE A 356 3.89 13.81 17.55
N ASP A 357 4.16 14.76 18.41
CA ASP A 357 3.19 15.37 19.32
C ASP A 357 2.93 16.80 18.84
N MET A 358 1.76 17.00 18.25
CA MET A 358 1.43 18.19 17.47
C MET A 358 0.47 19.08 18.23
N THR A 359 0.80 20.37 18.32
CA THR A 359 -0.02 21.42 18.93
C THR A 359 -0.31 22.51 17.92
N GLU A 360 -1.58 22.88 17.78
CA GLU A 360 -2.01 23.92 16.84
C GLU A 360 -1.34 25.27 17.16
N TYR A 361 -0.94 26.02 16.12
CA TYR A 361 -0.39 27.38 16.29
C TYR A 361 -0.83 28.37 15.20
N GLU A 362 -2.00 28.15 14.59
CA GLU A 362 -2.50 28.99 13.50
C GLU A 362 -2.50 30.49 13.87
N ARG A 363 -1.93 31.33 12.99
CA ARG A 363 -1.96 32.80 13.14
C ARG A 363 -3.28 33.36 12.62
N GLU A 364 -3.70 34.53 13.10
CA GLU A 364 -4.94 35.20 12.66
C GLU A 364 -5.09 35.39 11.13
N ARG A 365 -3.97 35.40 10.39
CA ARG A 365 -3.95 35.55 8.91
C ARG A 365 -3.67 34.26 8.16
N ASP A 366 -3.29 33.19 8.85
CA ASP A 366 -3.15 31.90 8.20
C ASP A 366 -4.57 31.38 7.90
N GLN A 367 -4.80 30.83 6.70
CA GLN A 367 -6.10 30.33 6.27
C GLN A 367 -6.05 28.80 6.22
N CYS A 368 -5.95 28.17 7.38
CA CYS A 368 -5.71 26.73 7.50
C CYS A 368 -6.68 26.08 8.49
N PRO A 369 -7.95 25.89 8.09
CA PRO A 369 -8.99 25.41 8.99
C PRO A 369 -8.70 24.01 9.50
N MET A 370 -8.78 23.83 10.82
CA MET A 370 -8.63 22.51 11.44
C MET A 370 -9.71 21.54 10.97
N PHE A 371 -9.29 20.31 10.67
CA PHE A 371 -10.18 19.19 10.37
C PHE A 371 -9.66 17.92 11.04
N PHE A 372 -10.58 17.15 11.61
CA PHE A 372 -10.25 15.86 12.21
C PHE A 372 -11.35 14.83 11.89
N ASP A 373 -10.95 13.73 11.28
CA ASP A 373 -11.77 12.53 11.06
C ASP A 373 -11.03 11.32 11.65
N ASP A 374 -11.72 10.48 12.41
CA ASP A 374 -11.10 9.30 13.05
C ASP A 374 -11.16 8.04 12.16
N GLY A 375 -11.77 8.12 10.98
CA GLY A 375 -11.85 7.03 10.02
C GLY A 375 -12.85 5.93 10.39
N THR A 376 -13.80 6.19 11.29
CA THR A 376 -14.83 5.21 11.66
C THR A 376 -15.69 4.77 10.47
N ASN A 377 -16.01 5.71 9.56
CA ASN A 377 -16.74 5.40 8.33
C ASN A 377 -16.03 6.00 7.10
N PRO A 378 -15.08 5.28 6.50
CA PRO A 378 -14.31 5.81 5.38
C PRO A 378 -15.02 5.79 4.03
N TRP A 379 -16.26 5.30 3.96
CA TRP A 379 -17.07 5.32 2.74
C TRP A 379 -17.91 6.60 2.61
N LEU A 380 -17.92 7.43 3.65
CA LEU A 380 -18.64 8.69 3.65
C LEU A 380 -17.80 9.75 2.93
N LEU A 381 -18.34 10.30 1.84
CA LEU A 381 -17.72 11.40 1.13
C LEU A 381 -17.95 12.69 1.93
N SER A 382 -16.91 13.22 2.57
CA SER A 382 -16.98 14.52 3.25
C SER A 382 -16.58 15.63 2.27
N GLU A 383 -17.56 16.36 1.76
CA GLU A 383 -17.30 17.55 0.96
C GLU A 383 -16.66 18.66 1.83
N SER A 384 -15.74 19.44 1.26
CA SER A 384 -14.99 20.52 1.92
C SER A 384 -15.85 21.76 2.19
N HIS A 385 -16.85 21.64 3.05
CA HIS A 385 -17.68 22.77 3.43
C HIS A 385 -17.00 23.56 4.56
N ILE A 386 -16.39 24.70 4.22
CA ILE A 386 -16.00 25.69 5.23
C ILE A 386 -17.30 26.19 5.87
N ARG A 387 -17.53 25.82 7.13
CA ARG A 387 -18.66 26.34 7.90
C ARG A 387 -18.30 27.74 8.40
N ILE A 388 -18.69 28.76 7.63
CA ILE A 388 -18.58 30.16 8.07
C ILE A 388 -19.67 30.41 9.12
N PHE A 389 -19.29 30.50 10.40
CA PHE A 389 -20.19 30.95 11.45
C PHE A 389 -20.46 32.44 11.28
N ARG A 390 -21.65 32.78 10.75
CA ARG A 390 -22.14 34.15 10.75
C ARG A 390 -22.74 34.46 12.11
N PHE A 391 -21.95 35.06 13.00
CA PHE A 391 -22.47 35.64 14.24
C PHE A 391 -23.19 36.94 13.89
N GLY A 392 -24.46 36.85 13.49
CA GLY A 392 -25.33 38.01 13.33
C GLY A 392 -25.89 38.44 14.68
N SER A 393 -25.66 39.69 15.07
CA SER A 393 -26.43 40.37 16.13
C SER A 393 -27.87 40.57 15.67
N SER A 394 -28.64 39.50 15.65
CA SER A 394 -30.07 39.52 15.31
C SER A 394 -30.90 39.20 16.54
N ALA A 395 -30.75 40.05 17.56
CA ALA A 395 -31.87 40.36 18.46
C ALA A 395 -32.80 41.34 17.72
N VAL A 396 -33.37 40.90 16.60
CA VAL A 396 -34.57 41.57 16.07
C VAL A 396 -35.71 40.99 16.88
N CYS A 397 -36.13 41.77 17.87
CA CYS A 397 -37.34 41.55 18.64
C CYS A 397 -38.51 41.41 17.65
N ASN A 398 -38.94 40.17 17.39
CA ASN A 398 -40.23 39.90 16.77
C ASN A 398 -41.30 40.39 17.73
N THR A 399 -41.69 41.65 17.58
CA THR A 399 -42.96 42.13 18.13
C THR A 399 -44.07 41.40 17.36
N PRO A 400 -44.94 40.62 18.02
CA PRO A 400 -46.11 40.08 17.34
C PRO A 400 -47.07 41.23 17.08
N SER A 401 -47.41 41.43 15.82
CA SER A 401 -48.42 42.35 15.32
C SER A 401 -49.80 42.00 15.89
N ILE A 402 -50.12 42.46 17.10
CA ILE A 402 -51.47 42.46 17.67
C ILE A 402 -52.27 43.57 16.99
N LEU A 403 -52.66 43.39 15.73
CA LEU A 403 -53.59 44.31 15.03
C LEU A 403 -54.54 43.59 14.06
N LEU A 404 -54.88 42.32 14.34
CA LEU A 404 -55.91 41.57 13.60
C LEU A 404 -57.12 41.15 14.45
N PHE A 405 -57.19 41.55 15.73
CA PHE A 405 -58.30 41.20 16.62
C PHE A 405 -59.33 42.32 16.90
N VAL A 406 -59.13 43.54 16.36
CA VAL A 406 -60.07 44.66 16.57
C VAL A 406 -61.13 44.77 15.46
N ALA A 407 -60.92 44.14 14.29
CA ALA A 407 -61.89 44.17 13.19
C ALA A 407 -63.02 43.13 13.31
N LEU A 408 -62.95 42.17 14.24
CA LEU A 408 -63.94 41.09 14.39
C LEU A 408 -64.90 41.27 15.59
N LEU A 409 -64.73 42.34 16.38
CA LEU A 409 -65.59 42.68 17.52
C LEU A 409 -66.57 43.84 17.24
N LEU A 410 -66.53 44.44 16.06
CA LEU A 410 -67.44 45.53 15.64
C LEU A 410 -68.59 45.07 14.72
N THR A 411 -68.71 43.77 14.43
CA THR A 411 -69.83 43.19 13.66
C THR A 411 -70.82 42.38 14.51
N ILE A 412 -70.77 42.49 15.85
CA ILE A 412 -71.71 41.81 16.76
C ILE A 412 -72.67 42.78 17.47
N PHE A 413 -72.59 44.09 17.21
CA PHE A 413 -73.65 45.04 17.59
C PHE A 413 -74.06 45.93 16.42
N LYS A 414 -74.85 45.35 15.50
CA LYS A 414 -76.03 46.00 14.92
C LYS A 414 -76.93 44.98 14.23
#